data_AF-A0AAV7NPA9-F1
#
_entry.id   AF-A0AAV7NPA9-F1
#
_cell.length_a   1.000
_cell.length_b   1.000
_cell.length_c   1.000
_cell.angle_alpha   90.00
_cell.angle_beta   90.00
_cell.angle_gamma   90.00
#
_symmetry.space_group_name_H-M   'P 1'
#
loop_
_entity.id
_entity.type
_entity.pdbx_description
1 polymer ?
#
loop_
_entity_poly.entity_id
_entity_poly.type
_entity_poly.pdbx_seq_one_letter_code
_entity_poly.pdbx_strand_id
1 'polypeptide(L)'
;ISQFTIGHMAPASVWVIGHSFVRRARPFFNLYRSRAQDAGLRFLCIARGGLRLDGLHQLIEEVLRRRLPPPALIILHVGGNDLATIERRSVFEDLMVEISWLA
;
A
#
# COMPACT_ATOMS: atom_id res chain seq x y z
N ILE A 1 -22.70 -23.29 -27.68
CA ILE A 1 -21.58 -23.16 -26.70
C ILE A 1 -21.04 -21.75 -26.88
N SER A 2 -21.49 -20.80 -26.07
CA SER A 2 -21.11 -19.39 -26.19
C SER A 2 -19.69 -19.22 -25.64
N GLN A 3 -18.78 -18.78 -26.49
CA GLN A 3 -17.41 -18.42 -26.12
C GLN A 3 -17.48 -17.20 -25.18
N PHE A 4 -17.20 -17.41 -23.89
CA PHE A 4 -16.90 -16.29 -23.00
C PHE A 4 -15.57 -15.69 -23.46
N THR A 5 -15.65 -14.53 -24.12
CA THR A 5 -14.49 -13.68 -24.30
C THR A 5 -14.05 -13.25 -22.91
N ILE A 6 -12.94 -13.81 -22.42
CA ILE A 6 -12.25 -13.26 -21.25
C ILE A 6 -11.75 -11.88 -21.70
N GLY A 7 -12.59 -10.87 -21.54
CA GLY A 7 -12.14 -9.49 -21.67
C GLY A 7 -10.95 -9.35 -20.74
N HIS A 8 -9.80 -8.90 -21.26
CA HIS A 8 -8.62 -8.63 -20.44
C HIS A 8 -8.99 -7.58 -19.39
N MET A 9 -9.47 -8.03 -18.23
CA MET A 9 -9.70 -7.16 -17.09
C MET A 9 -8.34 -6.61 -16.67
N ALA A 10 -8.26 -5.29 -16.47
CA ALA A 10 -7.06 -4.68 -15.96
C ALA A 10 -6.68 -5.36 -14.62
N PRO A 11 -5.39 -5.67 -14.39
CA PRO A 11 -4.98 -6.38 -13.20
C PRO A 11 -5.36 -5.57 -11.95
N ALA A 12 -5.93 -6.26 -10.95
CA ALA A 12 -6.31 -5.68 -9.69
C ALA A 12 -5.06 -5.11 -8.98
N SER A 13 -5.13 -3.83 -8.59
CA SER A 13 -3.96 -3.17 -8.01
C SER A 13 -3.89 -3.42 -6.51
N VAL A 14 -2.70 -3.77 -6.01
CA VAL A 14 -2.42 -4.01 -4.60
C VAL A 14 -1.41 -2.97 -4.15
N TRP A 15 -1.84 -2.05 -3.29
CA TRP A 15 -0.98 -1.00 -2.76
C TRP A 15 -0.28 -1.52 -1.51
N VAL A 16 1.06 -1.47 -1.51
CA VAL A 16 1.85 -1.75 -0.31
C VAL A 16 2.46 -0.45 0.15
N ILE A 17 1.95 0.08 1.26
CA ILE A 17 2.29 1.39 1.79
C ILE A 17 3.13 1.21 3.06
N GLY A 18 4.25 1.92 3.17
CA GLY A 18 5.00 1.89 4.43
C GLY A 18 6.29 2.67 4.43
N HIS A 19 7.13 2.35 5.41
CA HIS A 19 8.39 3.05 5.63
C HIS A 19 9.57 2.42 4.86
N SER A 20 10.79 2.65 5.36
CA SER A 20 12.05 2.14 4.83
C SER A 20 12.07 0.64 4.54
N PHE A 21 11.33 -0.19 5.28
CA PHE A 21 11.26 -1.63 5.06
C PHE A 21 10.52 -1.96 3.76
N VAL A 22 9.37 -1.35 3.51
CA VAL A 22 8.62 -1.49 2.24
C VAL A 22 9.49 -1.02 1.05
N ARG A 23 10.23 0.09 1.22
CA ARG A 23 11.16 0.57 0.19
C ARG A 23 12.25 -0.47 -0.13
N ARG A 24 12.81 -1.12 0.89
CA ARG A 24 13.82 -2.18 0.75
C ARG A 24 13.24 -3.48 0.20
N ALA A 25 11.93 -3.71 0.35
CA ALA A 25 11.24 -4.88 -0.17
C ALA A 25 10.96 -4.83 -1.69
N ARG A 26 11.17 -3.67 -2.34
CA ARG A 26 10.98 -3.49 -3.80
C ARG A 26 11.58 -4.60 -4.69
N PRO A 27 12.82 -5.09 -4.45
CA PRO A 27 13.38 -6.18 -5.23
C PRO A 27 12.56 -7.48 -5.13
N PHE A 28 11.95 -7.77 -3.98
CA PHE A 28 11.08 -8.94 -3.82
C PHE A 28 9.79 -8.80 -4.62
N PHE A 29 9.16 -7.63 -4.64
CA PHE A 29 7.98 -7.41 -5.49
C PHE A 29 8.31 -7.58 -6.98
N ASN A 30 9.51 -7.18 -7.41
CA ASN A 30 9.97 -7.38 -8.78
C ASN A 30 10.20 -8.87 -9.09
N LEU A 31 10.73 -9.65 -8.13
CA LEU A 31 10.95 -11.08 -8.29
C LEU A 31 9.65 -11.86 -8.54
N TYR A 32 8.57 -11.47 -7.84
CA TYR A 32 7.26 -12.11 -7.97
C TYR A 32 6.33 -11.44 -8.98
N ARG A 33 6.82 -10.45 -9.73
CA ARG A 33 5.99 -9.63 -10.62
C ARG A 33 5.28 -10.45 -11.69
N SER A 34 5.96 -11.39 -12.35
CA SER A 34 5.37 -12.23 -13.40
C SER A 34 4.24 -13.09 -12.83
N ARG A 35 4.49 -13.82 -11.74
CA ARG A 35 3.47 -14.63 -11.06
C ARG A 35 2.28 -13.80 -10.59
N ALA A 36 2.51 -12.59 -10.11
CA ALA A 36 1.44 -11.68 -9.73
C ALA A 36 0.60 -11.27 -10.96
N GLN A 37 1.24 -10.95 -12.08
CA GLN A 37 0.56 -10.58 -13.31
C GLN A 37 -0.24 -11.75 -13.90
N ASP A 38 0.28 -12.97 -13.84
CA ASP A 38 -0.42 -14.19 -14.25
C ASP A 38 -1.67 -14.43 -13.41
N ALA A 39 -1.62 -14.06 -12.12
CA ALA A 39 -2.78 -14.07 -11.21
C ALA A 39 -3.70 -12.84 -11.36
N GLY A 40 -3.45 -11.95 -12.33
CA GLY A 40 -4.24 -10.74 -12.53
C GLY A 40 -4.01 -9.66 -11.49
N LEU A 41 -2.85 -9.64 -10.83
CA LEU A 41 -2.49 -8.68 -9.79
C LEU A 41 -1.37 -7.72 -10.22
N ARG A 42 -1.40 -6.50 -9.69
CA ARG A 42 -0.32 -5.52 -9.86
C ARG A 42 0.06 -4.91 -8.51
N PHE A 43 1.25 -5.25 -8.02
CA PHE A 43 1.79 -4.63 -6.81
C PHE A 43 2.31 -3.21 -7.08
N LEU A 44 1.92 -2.26 -6.24
CA LEU A 44 2.40 -0.87 -6.24
C LEU A 44 3.06 -0.58 -4.90
N CYS A 45 4.38 -0.38 -4.92
CA CYS A 45 5.18 -0.12 -3.73
C CYS A 45 5.30 1.39 -3.46
N ILE A 46 4.55 1.85 -2.48
CA ILE A 46 4.47 3.24 -2.04
C ILE A 46 5.23 3.33 -0.71
N ALA A 47 6.39 3.99 -0.71
CA ALA A 47 7.18 4.04 0.51
C ALA A 47 7.87 5.39 0.72
N ARG A 48 7.92 5.82 1.98
CA ARG A 48 8.61 7.03 2.44
C ARG A 48 9.53 6.68 3.60
N GLY A 49 10.82 7.05 3.49
CA GLY A 49 11.77 6.83 4.58
C GLY A 49 11.33 7.58 5.83
N GLY A 50 11.37 6.94 7.00
CA GLY A 50 10.93 7.55 8.26
C GLY A 50 9.42 7.78 8.40
N LEU A 51 8.59 7.22 7.50
CA LEU A 51 7.14 7.34 7.59
C LEU A 51 6.61 6.88 8.94
N ARG A 52 5.84 7.75 9.58
CA ARG A 52 5.11 7.57 10.82
C ARG A 52 3.61 7.54 10.53
N LEU A 53 2.80 7.24 11.54
CA LEU A 53 1.34 7.23 11.42
C LEU A 53 0.80 8.61 11.07
N ASP A 54 1.24 9.66 11.77
CA ASP A 54 0.85 11.06 11.53
C ASP A 54 1.15 11.59 10.11
N GLY A 55 2.06 10.94 9.38
CA GLY A 55 2.40 11.24 8.00
C GLY A 55 1.73 10.36 6.96
N LEU A 56 0.89 9.39 7.37
CA LEU A 56 0.29 8.40 6.48
C LEU A 56 -0.73 9.05 5.54
N HIS A 57 -1.66 9.84 6.08
CA HIS A 57 -2.65 10.56 5.28
C HIS A 57 -2.01 11.40 4.17
N GLN A 58 -0.99 12.21 4.51
CA GLN A 58 -0.28 13.04 3.53
C GLN A 58 0.34 12.20 2.39
N LEU A 59 0.91 11.04 2.71
CA LEU A 59 1.45 10.14 1.70
C LEU A 59 0.34 9.56 0.80
N ILE A 60 -0.81 9.19 1.38
CA ILE A 60 -1.94 8.66 0.63
C ILE A 60 -2.50 9.73 -0.31
N GLU A 61 -2.67 10.97 0.14
CA GLU A 61 -3.08 12.07 -0.73
C GLU A 61 -2.12 12.28 -1.90
N GLU A 62 -0.80 12.28 -1.65
CA GLU A 62 0.19 12.39 -2.72
C GLU A 62 0.07 11.26 -3.74
N VAL A 63 -0.28 10.05 -3.31
CA VAL A 63 -0.49 8.90 -4.19
C VAL A 63 -1.77 9.07 -5.00
N LEU A 64 -2.86 9.50 -4.38
CA LEU A 64 -4.13 9.76 -5.05
C LEU A 64 -3.97 10.82 -6.15
N ARG A 65 -3.17 11.86 -5.90
CA ARG A 65 -2.84 12.89 -6.90
C ARG A 65 -2.06 12.34 -8.11
N ARG A 66 -1.37 11.21 -7.99
CA ARG A 66 -0.59 10.58 -9.09
C ARG A 66 -1.44 9.79 -10.08
N ARG A 67 -2.78 9.74 -9.91
CA ARG A 67 -3.70 8.98 -10.77
C ARG A 67 -3.26 7.51 -10.95
N LEU A 68 -2.77 6.90 -9.88
CA LEU A 68 -2.50 5.46 -9.88
C LEU A 68 -3.82 4.68 -9.99
N PRO A 69 -3.79 3.44 -10.52
CA PRO A 69 -4.96 2.56 -10.48
C PRO A 69 -5.48 2.42 -9.05
N PRO A 70 -6.81 2.48 -8.84
CA PRO A 70 -7.38 2.36 -7.49
C PRO A 70 -7.03 1.00 -6.88
N PRO A 71 -6.74 0.94 -5.57
CA PRO A 71 -6.40 -0.31 -4.90
C PRO A 71 -7.64 -1.19 -4.78
N ALA A 72 -7.49 -2.47 -5.12
CA ALA A 72 -8.39 -3.53 -4.68
C ALA A 72 -8.03 -4.05 -3.28
N LEU A 73 -6.76 -3.88 -2.88
CA LEU A 73 -6.23 -4.21 -1.57
C LEU A 73 -5.16 -3.20 -1.18
N ILE A 74 -5.18 -2.74 0.07
CA ILE A 74 -4.14 -1.93 0.68
C ILE A 74 -3.49 -2.74 1.80
N ILE A 75 -2.18 -2.89 1.75
CA ILE A 75 -1.35 -3.44 2.83
C ILE A 75 -0.60 -2.29 3.46
N LEU A 76 -0.90 -1.99 4.73
CA LEU A 76 -0.25 -0.95 5.50
C LEU A 76 0.84 -1.55 6.39
N HIS A 77 2.08 -1.10 6.21
CA HIS A 77 3.23 -1.46 7.05
C HIS A 77 3.86 -0.19 7.64
N VAL A 78 3.26 0.29 8.72
CA VAL A 78 3.58 1.55 9.43
C VAL A 78 3.64 1.29 10.95
N GLY A 79 3.94 2.31 11.75
CA GLY A 79 4.04 2.18 13.22
C GLY A 79 5.45 1.91 13.74
N GLY A 80 6.33 1.30 12.94
CA GLY A 80 7.69 0.96 13.39
C GLY A 80 8.55 2.18 13.78
N ASN A 81 8.38 3.32 13.11
CA ASN A 81 9.09 4.56 13.46
C ASN A 81 8.44 5.30 14.63
N ASP A 82 7.14 5.09 14.84
CA ASP A 82 6.36 5.67 15.93
C ASP A 82 6.79 5.05 17.26
N LEU A 83 6.92 3.71 17.29
CA LEU A 83 7.43 2.97 18.45
C LEU A 83 8.82 3.43 18.92
N ALA A 84 9.66 3.92 18.01
CA ALA A 84 10.99 4.44 18.35
C ALA A 84 10.94 5.78 19.11
N THR A 85 9.78 6.44 19.18
CA THR A 85 9.60 7.76 19.81
C THR A 85 8.54 7.80 20.90
N ILE A 86 7.98 6.67 21.29
CA ILE A 86 6.83 6.66 22.20
C ILE A 86 7.26 6.63 23.66
N GLU A 87 7.06 7.78 24.31
CA GLU A 87 6.45 7.82 25.64
C GLU A 87 4.95 7.51 25.47
N ARG A 88 4.51 6.38 26.03
CA ARG A 88 3.16 5.75 25.98
C ARG A 88 1.95 6.65 25.59
N ARG A 89 1.80 6.96 24.30
CA ARG A 89 0.51 7.30 23.69
C ARG A 89 0.09 6.13 22.79
N SER A 90 -1.21 5.84 22.77
CA SER A 90 -1.77 4.64 22.15
C SER A 90 -1.67 4.78 20.62
N VAL A 91 -0.63 4.16 20.03
CA VAL A 91 -0.39 4.02 18.57
C VAL A 91 -1.65 3.62 17.80
N PHE A 92 -2.52 2.87 18.48
CA PHE A 92 -3.75 2.35 17.91
C PHE A 92 -4.80 3.44 17.66
N GLU A 93 -4.93 4.42 18.55
CA GLU A 93 -5.86 5.55 18.36
C GLU A 93 -5.46 6.39 17.14
N ASP A 94 -4.16 6.71 17.03
CA ASP A 94 -3.63 7.46 15.90
C ASP A 94 -3.84 6.70 14.58
N LEU A 95 -3.62 5.38 14.58
CA LEU A 95 -3.88 4.53 13.42
C LEU A 95 -5.36 4.53 13.01
N MET A 96 -6.28 4.46 13.98
CA MET A 96 -7.73 4.46 13.70
C MET A 96 -8.21 5.80 13.12
N VAL A 97 -7.67 6.92 13.61
CA VAL A 97 -7.94 8.25 13.03
C VAL A 97 -7.47 8.29 11.58
N GLU A 98 -6.23 7.84 11.31
CA GLU A 98 -5.65 7.86 9.96
C GLU A 98 -6.41 6.94 8.98
N ILE A 99 -6.85 5.75 9.42
CA ILE A 99 -7.60 4.81 8.57
C ILE A 99 -9.01 5.32 8.28
N SER A 100 -9.64 6.06 9.20
CA SER A 100 -11.02 6.55 9.01
C SER A 100 -11.18 7.43 7.76
N TRP A 101 -10.10 8.08 7.30
CA TRP A 101 -10.06 8.86 6.05
C TRP A 101 -10.05 8.01 4.77
N LEU A 102 -9.91 6.68 4.89
CA LEU A 102 -9.86 5.75 3.75
C LEU A 102 -11.21 5.06 3.47
N ALA A 103 -12.21 5.24 4.36
CA ALA A 103 -13.57 4.71 4.22
C ALA A 103 -14.49 5.75 3.58
#